data_AF-A0A355R8Z9-F1
#
_entry.id   AF-A0A355R8Z9-F1
#
_cell.length_a   1.000
_cell.length_b   1.000
_cell.length_c   1.000
_cell.angle_alpha   90.00
_cell.angle_beta   90.00
_cell.angle_gamma   90.00
#
_symmetry.space_group_name_H-M   'P 1'
#
loop_
_entity.id
_entity.type
_entity.pdbx_description
1 polymer ?
#
loop_
_entity_poly.entity_id
_entity_poly.type
_entity_poly.pdbx_seq_one_letter_code
_entity_poly.pdbx_strand_id
1 'polypeptide(L)'
;MSHAPSASPCASQARTESIGYLALTYVGKRLPLQVRHSAAGYFIGTADENGPVSRESVEYFRSYEAAEQALSTGRWQQRLHPETHPIGRPS
;
A
#
# COMPACT_ATOMS: atom_id res chain seq x y z
N MET A 1 -6.42 34.28 22.63
CA MET A 1 -6.33 32.81 22.71
C MET A 1 -6.72 32.29 21.34
N SER A 2 -5.74 31.98 20.49
CA SER A 2 -5.97 31.65 19.09
C SER A 2 -6.35 30.17 18.98
N HIS A 3 -7.63 29.87 18.82
CA HIS A 3 -8.09 28.52 18.51
C HIS A 3 -8.13 28.36 16.99
N ALA A 4 -7.24 27.51 16.47
CA ALA A 4 -7.34 27.00 15.11
C ALA A 4 -8.56 26.07 15.00
N PRO A 5 -9.38 26.16 13.95
CA PRO A 5 -10.32 25.09 13.64
C PRO A 5 -9.70 24.12 12.64
N SER A 6 -9.67 22.85 13.08
CA SER A 6 -9.75 21.61 12.31
C SER A 6 -9.60 21.72 10.79
N ALA A 7 -8.50 21.16 10.29
CA ALA A 7 -8.44 20.70 8.91
C ALA A 7 -9.61 19.73 8.69
N SER A 8 -10.62 20.21 7.97
CA SER A 8 -11.71 19.38 7.46
C SER A 8 -11.10 18.27 6.60
N PRO A 9 -11.44 16.99 6.79
CA PRO A 9 -11.05 15.99 5.82
C PRO A 9 -11.83 16.31 4.54
N CYS A 10 -11.17 16.96 3.59
CA CYS A 10 -11.76 17.35 2.31
C CYS A 10 -12.26 16.07 1.64
N ALA A 11 -13.47 16.09 1.08
CA ALA A 11 -14.17 14.95 0.49
C ALA A 11 -13.40 14.18 -0.62
N SER A 12 -12.18 14.62 -0.96
CA SER A 12 -11.18 13.86 -1.72
C SER A 12 -10.52 12.72 -0.92
N GLN A 13 -10.51 12.75 0.41
CA GLN A 13 -9.84 11.78 1.28
C GLN A 13 -10.65 10.49 1.53
N ALA A 14 -11.95 10.51 1.28
CA ALA A 14 -12.85 9.36 1.52
C ALA A 14 -13.05 8.45 0.30
N ARG A 15 -12.39 8.75 -0.84
CA ARG A 15 -12.47 7.92 -2.05
C ARG A 15 -11.44 6.78 -1.92
N THR A 16 -11.84 5.72 -1.22
CA THR A 16 -11.16 4.40 -1.27
C THR A 16 -9.83 4.34 -0.52
N GLU A 17 -9.84 4.50 0.80
CA GLU A 17 -8.75 3.97 1.65
C GLU A 17 -8.83 2.44 1.68
N SER A 18 -8.53 1.78 0.57
CA SER A 18 -8.21 0.36 0.59
C SER A 18 -6.96 0.21 1.46
N ILE A 19 -7.09 -0.51 2.57
CA ILE A 19 -5.99 -0.78 3.50
C ILE A 19 -5.20 -1.98 2.99
N GLY A 20 -3.88 -1.93 3.08
CA GLY A 20 -3.02 -3.07 2.74
C GLY A 20 -3.32 -4.29 3.60
N TYR A 21 -3.64 -5.40 2.96
CA TYR A 21 -3.87 -6.69 3.60
C TYR A 21 -2.59 -7.20 4.28
N LEU A 22 -1.44 -7.19 3.61
CA LEU A 22 -0.20 -7.70 4.22
C LEU A 22 0.30 -6.77 5.32
N ALA A 23 0.17 -5.45 5.14
CA ALA A 23 0.48 -4.48 6.19
C ALA A 23 -0.35 -4.73 7.46
N LEU A 24 -1.64 -5.02 7.30
CA LEU A 24 -2.51 -5.31 8.43
C LEU A 24 -2.23 -6.68 9.04
N THR A 25 -2.12 -7.73 8.23
CA THR A 25 -1.99 -9.12 8.70
C THR A 25 -0.61 -9.44 9.27
N TYR A 26 0.47 -8.94 8.66
CA TYR A 26 1.83 -9.32 9.05
C TYR A 26 2.56 -8.24 9.85
N VAL A 27 2.18 -6.96 9.71
CA VAL A 27 2.80 -5.83 10.43
C VAL A 27 1.88 -5.26 11.50
N GLY A 28 0.58 -5.51 11.43
CA GLY A 28 -0.41 -4.95 12.36
C GLY A 28 -0.73 -3.47 12.12
N LYS A 29 -0.35 -2.92 10.95
CA LYS A 29 -0.54 -1.50 10.62
C LYS A 29 -1.65 -1.31 9.58
N ARG A 30 -2.54 -0.35 9.84
CA ARG A 30 -3.58 0.06 8.88
C ARG A 30 -3.04 1.17 7.99
N LEU A 31 -2.41 0.77 6.89
CA LEU A 31 -1.81 1.71 5.95
C LEU A 31 -2.58 1.71 4.63
N PRO A 32 -2.84 2.89 4.03
CA PRO A 32 -3.54 2.98 2.76
C PRO A 32 -2.70 2.40 1.62
N LEU A 33 -3.37 1.79 0.65
CA LEU A 33 -2.77 1.37 -0.60
C LEU A 33 -2.34 2.59 -1.42
N GLN A 34 -1.12 2.52 -1.95
CA GLN A 34 -0.55 3.53 -2.83
C GLN A 34 0.39 2.89 -3.83
N VAL A 35 0.64 3.57 -4.95
CA VAL A 35 1.68 3.14 -5.88
C VAL A 35 3.07 3.43 -5.30
N ARG A 36 3.96 2.46 -5.46
CA ARG A 36 5.36 2.47 -5.01
C ARG A 36 6.26 2.04 -6.17
N HIS A 37 7.56 2.33 -6.04
CA HIS A 37 8.57 2.00 -7.05
C HIS A 37 9.76 1.29 -6.39
N SER A 38 10.33 0.32 -7.10
CA SER A 38 11.55 -0.41 -6.75
C SER A 38 12.39 -0.66 -7.99
N ALA A 39 13.58 -1.23 -7.84
CA ALA A 39 14.42 -1.63 -8.97
C ALA A 39 13.73 -2.62 -9.94
N ALA A 40 12.73 -3.37 -9.49
CA ALA A 40 11.95 -4.31 -10.32
C ALA A 40 10.76 -3.65 -11.05
N GLY A 41 10.47 -2.37 -10.78
CA GLY A 41 9.36 -1.63 -11.37
C GLY A 41 8.38 -1.07 -10.35
N TYR A 42 7.23 -0.61 -10.84
CA TYR A 42 6.15 -0.05 -10.03
C TYR A 42 5.25 -1.14 -9.46
N PHE A 43 4.65 -0.92 -8.30
CA PHE A 43 3.75 -1.88 -7.67
C PHE A 43 2.77 -1.14 -6.76
N ILE A 44 1.70 -1.83 -6.35
CA ILE A 44 0.77 -1.32 -5.34
C ILE A 44 1.23 -1.88 -3.99
N GLY A 45 1.40 -1.00 -3.02
CA GLY A 45 1.91 -1.36 -1.70
C GLY A 45 1.48 -0.37 -0.63
N THR A 46 2.07 -0.50 0.55
CA THR A 46 1.87 0.46 1.64
C THR A 46 3.19 1.07 2.08
N ALA A 47 3.12 2.24 2.68
CA ALA A 47 4.27 2.90 3.27
C ALA A 47 3.89 3.65 4.54
N ASP A 48 4.85 3.81 5.43
CA ASP A 48 4.78 4.72 6.56
C ASP A 48 5.93 5.74 6.49
N GLU A 49 6.09 6.54 7.54
CA GLU A 49 7.12 7.58 7.66
C GLU A 49 8.56 7.06 7.50
N ASN A 50 8.79 5.76 7.77
CA ASN A 50 10.09 5.10 7.66
C ASN A 50 10.32 4.47 6.28
N GLY A 51 9.30 4.42 5.42
CA GLY A 51 9.42 3.89 4.05
C GLY A 51 8.39 2.80 3.70
N PRO A 52 8.67 1.99 2.67
CA PRO A 52 7.74 0.95 2.21
C PRO A 52 7.59 -0.16 3.27
N VAL A 53 6.35 -0.51 3.59
CA VAL A 53 6.02 -1.51 4.63
C VAL A 53 5.66 -2.86 4.00
N SER A 54 4.91 -2.84 2.90
CA SER A 54 4.50 -4.07 2.21
C SER A 54 4.29 -3.85 0.71
N ARG A 55 4.45 -4.94 -0.07
CA ARG A 55 4.05 -5.02 -1.47
C ARG A 55 2.76 -5.82 -1.59
N GLU A 56 1.68 -5.14 -1.89
CA GLU A 56 0.33 -5.67 -1.90
C GLU A 56 -0.05 -6.26 -3.26
N SER A 57 0.43 -5.72 -4.39
CA SER A 57 0.20 -6.33 -5.71
C SER A 57 1.16 -7.48 -6.01
N VAL A 58 0.64 -8.56 -6.60
CA VAL A 58 1.49 -9.63 -7.16
C VAL A 58 2.34 -9.10 -8.31
N GLU A 59 1.71 -8.34 -9.21
CA GLU A 59 2.33 -7.78 -10.40
C GLU A 59 3.26 -6.59 -10.10
N TYR A 60 4.28 -6.46 -10.97
CA TYR A 60 4.95 -5.20 -11.21
C TYR A 60 4.40 -4.56 -12.49
N PHE A 61 4.24 -3.24 -12.46
CA PHE A 61 3.80 -2.42 -13.56
C PHE A 61 4.99 -1.70 -14.20
N ARG A 62 4.88 -1.46 -15.51
CA ARG A 62 5.93 -0.82 -16.31
C ARG A 62 6.03 0.69 -16.08
N SER A 63 4.99 1.33 -15.56
CA SER A 63 4.95 2.76 -15.28
C SER A 63 4.07 3.07 -14.07
N TYR A 64 4.27 4.25 -13.50
CA TYR A 64 3.43 4.78 -12.41
C TYR A 64 1.96 4.84 -12.83
N GLU A 65 1.67 5.37 -14.02
CA GLU A 65 0.30 5.49 -14.54
C GLU A 65 -0.41 4.14 -14.66
N ALA A 66 0.29 3.10 -15.12
CA ALA A 66 -0.29 1.76 -15.21
C ALA A 66 -0.64 1.20 -13.82
N ALA A 67 0.21 1.45 -12.82
CA ALA A 67 -0.05 1.04 -11.45
C ALA A 67 -1.19 1.84 -10.80
N GLU A 68 -1.27 3.16 -11.04
CA GLU A 68 -2.33 4.02 -10.51
C GLU A 68 -3.68 3.70 -11.14
N GLN A 69 -3.70 3.41 -12.44
CA GLN A 69 -4.92 2.94 -13.11
C GLN A 69 -5.34 1.58 -12.53
N ALA A 70 -4.42 0.65 -12.33
CA ALA A 70 -4.71 -0.63 -11.72
C ALA A 70 -5.28 -0.43 -10.30
N LEU A 71 -4.64 0.38 -9.46
CA LEU A 71 -5.10 0.72 -8.11
C LEU A 71 -6.50 1.32 -8.14
N SER A 72 -6.71 2.35 -8.96
CA SER A 72 -8.00 3.06 -9.06
C SER A 72 -9.13 2.19 -9.60
N THR A 73 -8.82 1.25 -10.50
CA THR A 73 -9.82 0.36 -11.12
C THR A 73 -9.97 -0.98 -10.40
N GLY A 74 -9.14 -1.26 -9.40
CA GLY A 74 -9.06 -2.59 -8.76
C GLY A 74 -8.53 -3.69 -9.69
N ARG A 75 -7.91 -3.34 -10.83
CA ARG A 75 -7.40 -4.29 -11.83
C ARG A 75 -5.97 -4.73 -11.51
N TRP A 76 -5.79 -5.31 -10.34
CA TRP A 76 -4.54 -5.89 -9.85
C TRP A 76 -4.86 -7.05 -8.92
N GLN A 77 -3.89 -7.94 -8.72
CA GLN A 77 -4.09 -9.10 -7.85
C GLN A 77 -3.41 -8.88 -6.50
N GLN A 78 -4.20 -9.06 -5.43
CA GLN A 78 -3.69 -9.03 -4.07
C GLN A 78 -2.74 -10.20 -3.83
N ARG A 79 -1.53 -9.89 -3.37
CA ARG A 79 -0.58 -10.86 -2.85
C ARG A 79 -1.01 -11.29 -1.45
N LEU A 80 -1.04 -12.60 -1.21
CA LEU A 80 -1.51 -13.22 0.04
C LEU A 80 -0.39 -13.50 1.05
N HIS A 81 0.87 -13.52 0.59
CA HIS A 81 2.04 -13.82 1.41
C HIS A 81 3.15 -12.80 1.14
N PRO A 82 3.88 -12.31 2.17
CA PRO A 82 5.01 -11.42 1.95
C PRO A 82 6.10 -12.08 1.10
N GLU A 83 6.88 -11.27 0.40
CA GLU A 83 8.02 -11.75 -0.41
C GLU A 83 9.15 -12.36 0.44
N THR A 84 9.19 -12.04 1.73
CA THR A 84 10.03 -12.71 2.70
C THR A 84 9.43 -14.08 3.01
N HIS A 85 10.08 -15.13 2.52
CA HIS A 85 9.88 -16.49 3.02
C HIS A 85 9.90 -16.47 4.54
N PRO A 86 8.98 -17.15 5.26
CA PRO A 86 9.06 -17.25 6.70
C PRO A 86 10.39 -17.92 7.05
N ILE A 87 11.32 -17.14 7.58
CA ILE A 87 12.53 -17.61 8.25
C ILE A 87 12.09 -18.41 9.48
N GLY A 88 11.82 -19.70 9.30
CA GLY A 88 11.32 -20.54 10.39
C GLY A 88 10.73 -21.87 9.96
N ARG A 89 11.51 -22.74 9.30
CA ARG A 89 11.33 -24.19 9.46
C ARG A 89 12.64 -24.78 10.00
N PRO A 90 12.71 -25.23 11.26
CA PRO A 90 13.81 -26.07 11.69
C PRO A 90 13.72 -27.41 10.96
N SER A 91 14.85 -27.88 10.42
CA SER A 91 15.06 -29.28 10.04
C SER A 91 15.34 -30.13 11.28
#